data_AF-A0A7E6EIR4-F1
#
_entry.id   AF-A0A7E6EIR4-F1
#
_cell.length_a   1.000
_cell.length_b   1.000
_cell.length_c   1.000
_cell.angle_alpha   90.00
_cell.angle_beta   90.00
_cell.angle_gamma   90.00
#
_symmetry.space_group_name_H-M   'P 1'
#
loop_
_entity.id
_entity.type
_entity.pdbx_description
1 polymer ?
#
loop_
_entity_poly.entity_id
_entity_poly.type
_entity_poly.pdbx_seq_one_letter_code
_entity_poly.pdbx_strand_id
1 'polypeptide(L)'
;MTLLVALHNDIQKVMKCLKSGEDLDVPRSIAHDRGRWKRMINSIKLIKSEALGIARIVFQTIYHCEMPMSSLTFLKNIEIDYGNYRWIFVCLFLLPASIIFDLFFAIYEKLSFFLTANKSDHNDNVNNVIRQVRQWNNEGRKRFMCTSKPSWKAVSVKDSKYKSKYYKINVDLNNIIRVNKEKLTVEVEPQVTMKQISEYLSPIGFTLAVLPELDALTFGGLILGTGIESSSHIYGLFQHCAVSYDIVTSNGDLITCSKVSYVKLSQDDKPDLFYSIPWSYGTLGFLVRIEVAIIPSKKYVKLTYEPLSTIEDICRRFSQVSTEQNPPQFIECILFDRNHAVLMSGVMSDGDPTLPEIVPFGNNVLFRYLFGWVYPLKISLLKLTQTKRIKQISEQHQLIQDILVPIDHIRNVIEVLDDSMRVYPLWLCPMLVKNDPGFIKPTETCEMFVDVGSYGPVQSPGFECTSSVRLLEKYQMLYSDCYATYEEFRQMFDHSLYDSVRKAYFCEDAFPEVYEKIKRSARE
;
A
#
# COMPACT_ATOMS: atom_id res chain seq x y z
N MET A 1 -25.51 -8.57 27.56
CA MET A 1 -26.70 -7.70 27.42
C MET A 1 -26.57 -6.37 28.18
N THR A 2 -26.23 -6.36 29.47
CA THR A 2 -26.13 -5.14 30.29
C THR A 2 -25.11 -4.12 29.76
N LEU A 3 -24.00 -4.60 29.20
CA LEU A 3 -22.96 -3.75 28.57
C LEU A 3 -23.44 -3.10 27.26
N LEU A 4 -24.28 -3.80 26.49
CA LEU A 4 -24.86 -3.30 25.23
C LEU A 4 -25.94 -2.24 25.49
N VAL A 5 -26.70 -2.39 26.58
CA VAL A 5 -27.71 -1.40 27.01
C VAL A 5 -27.03 -0.13 27.53
N ALA A 6 -25.94 -0.25 28.29
CA ALA A 6 -25.15 0.90 28.72
C ALA A 6 -24.53 1.64 27.52
N LEU A 7 -23.96 0.90 26.56
CA LEU A 7 -23.40 1.46 25.34
C LEU A 7 -24.46 2.16 24.48
N HIS A 8 -25.68 1.60 24.39
CA HIS A 8 -26.79 2.21 23.67
C HIS A 8 -27.20 3.56 24.29
N ASN A 9 -27.32 3.63 25.61
CA ASN A 9 -27.72 4.86 26.30
C ASN A 9 -26.66 5.97 26.18
N ASP A 10 -25.38 5.61 26.20
CA ASP A 10 -24.28 6.57 26.04
C ASP A 10 -24.18 7.06 24.58
N ILE A 11 -24.40 6.18 23.59
CA ILE A 11 -24.50 6.56 22.16
C ILE A 11 -25.69 7.49 21.92
N GLN A 12 -26.85 7.24 22.54
CA GLN A 12 -28.03 8.10 22.43
C GLN A 12 -27.79 9.51 23.01
N LYS A 13 -27.03 9.62 24.11
CA LYS A 13 -26.63 10.93 24.67
C LYS A 13 -25.73 11.70 23.71
N VAL A 14 -24.74 11.04 23.10
CA VAL A 14 -23.83 11.67 22.12
C VAL A 14 -24.58 12.10 20.85
N MET A 15 -25.49 11.25 20.35
CA MET A 15 -26.35 11.56 19.20
C MET A 15 -27.28 12.75 19.46
N LYS A 16 -27.71 12.96 20.71
CA LYS A 16 -28.55 14.09 21.10
C LYS A 16 -27.78 15.42 21.10
N CYS A 17 -26.51 15.41 21.52
CA CYS A 17 -25.63 16.58 21.42
C CYS A 17 -25.25 16.94 19.98
N LEU A 18 -25.11 15.95 19.09
CA LEU A 18 -24.84 16.20 17.67
C LEU A 18 -26.01 16.85 16.92
N LYS A 19 -27.25 16.62 17.37
CA LYS A 19 -28.46 17.19 16.75
C LYS A 19 -28.75 18.63 17.17
N SER A 20 -28.16 19.13 18.25
CA SER A 20 -28.45 20.48 18.77
C SER A 20 -27.59 21.59 18.17
N GLY A 21 -26.51 21.26 17.44
CA GLY A 21 -25.75 22.25 16.65
C GLY A 21 -25.07 23.36 17.45
N GLU A 22 -24.87 23.19 18.76
CA GLU A 22 -24.10 24.14 19.58
C GLU A 22 -22.60 23.87 19.45
N ASP A 23 -21.81 24.94 19.36
CA ASP A 23 -20.34 24.88 19.35
C ASP A 23 -19.82 24.12 20.58
N LEU A 24 -18.96 23.13 20.34
CA LEU A 24 -18.36 22.27 21.35
C LEU A 24 -17.24 23.02 22.10
N ASP A 25 -17.60 23.93 22.99
CA ASP A 25 -16.74 24.28 24.11
C ASP A 25 -16.88 23.17 25.16
N VAL A 26 -16.04 22.14 25.06
CA VAL A 26 -16.10 20.96 25.93
C VAL A 26 -15.93 21.40 27.38
N PRO A 27 -16.95 21.29 28.26
CA PRO A 27 -16.82 21.79 29.61
C PRO A 27 -15.72 21.00 30.34
N ARG A 28 -14.86 21.73 31.07
CA ARG A 28 -13.80 21.22 31.97
C ARG A 28 -14.28 20.15 32.98
N SER A 29 -15.58 19.88 33.06
CA SER A 29 -16.20 18.83 33.88
C SER A 29 -15.95 17.39 33.39
N ILE A 30 -15.51 17.17 32.14
CA ILE A 30 -15.19 15.81 31.64
C ILE A 30 -13.81 15.31 32.10
N ALA A 31 -12.98 16.19 32.68
CA ALA A 31 -11.67 15.82 33.24
C ALA A 31 -11.74 14.94 34.50
N HIS A 32 -12.90 14.83 35.14
CA HIS A 32 -13.03 14.22 36.47
C HIS A 32 -13.22 12.69 36.47
N ASP A 33 -13.43 12.04 35.32
CA ASP A 33 -13.73 10.60 35.25
C ASP A 33 -12.78 9.81 34.33
N ARG A 34 -11.47 10.08 34.44
CA ARG A 34 -10.41 9.39 33.68
C ARG A 34 -10.47 7.87 33.81
N GLY A 35 -10.93 7.35 34.95
CA GLY A 35 -11.06 5.91 35.21
C GLY A 35 -12.20 5.25 34.44
N ARG A 36 -13.33 5.94 34.22
CA ARG A 36 -14.47 5.39 33.47
C ARG A 36 -14.22 5.40 31.96
N TRP A 37 -13.58 6.44 31.42
CA TRP A 37 -13.18 6.47 30.00
C TRP A 37 -12.11 5.43 29.68
N LYS A 38 -11.12 5.23 30.56
CA LYS A 38 -10.10 4.18 30.39
C LYS A 38 -10.72 2.79 30.42
N ARG A 39 -11.72 2.56 31.27
CA ARG A 39 -12.53 1.33 31.28
C ARG A 39 -13.35 1.17 29.99
N MET A 40 -13.98 2.23 29.48
CA MET A 40 -14.74 2.17 28.24
C MET A 40 -13.86 1.88 27.02
N ILE A 41 -12.70 2.53 26.91
CA ILE A 41 -11.69 2.26 25.87
C ILE A 41 -11.17 0.83 25.97
N ASN A 42 -10.89 0.34 27.18
CA ASN A 42 -10.47 -1.05 27.39
C ASN A 42 -11.59 -2.03 27.02
N SER A 43 -12.86 -1.73 27.35
CA SER A 43 -14.01 -2.54 26.93
C SER A 43 -14.20 -2.52 25.41
N ILE A 44 -13.99 -1.39 24.74
CA ILE A 44 -14.04 -1.29 23.27
C ILE A 44 -12.87 -2.04 22.63
N LYS A 45 -11.66 -1.96 23.21
CA LYS A 45 -10.50 -2.76 22.78
C LYS A 45 -10.74 -4.25 23.01
N LEU A 46 -11.42 -4.63 24.10
CA LEU A 46 -11.84 -6.00 24.39
C LEU A 46 -12.89 -6.47 23.40
N ILE A 47 -13.91 -5.68 23.09
CA ILE A 47 -14.92 -5.97 22.06
C ILE A 47 -14.25 -6.10 20.69
N LYS A 48 -13.29 -5.24 20.34
CA LYS A 48 -12.49 -5.38 19.12
C LYS A 48 -11.70 -6.70 19.12
N SER A 49 -11.09 -7.05 20.25
CA SER A 49 -10.33 -8.30 20.41
C SER A 49 -11.22 -9.54 20.36
N GLU A 50 -12.43 -9.50 20.93
CA GLU A 50 -13.42 -10.57 20.90
C GLU A 50 -14.10 -10.67 19.55
N ALA A 51 -14.42 -9.56 18.88
CA ALA A 51 -14.94 -9.55 17.52
C ALA A 51 -13.89 -10.05 16.53
N LEU A 52 -12.62 -9.67 16.70
CA LEU A 52 -11.50 -10.26 15.96
C LEU A 52 -11.28 -11.73 16.32
N GLY A 53 -11.53 -12.12 17.58
CA GLY A 53 -11.46 -13.50 18.06
C GLY A 53 -12.56 -14.38 17.47
N ILE A 54 -13.80 -13.88 17.42
CA ILE A 54 -14.95 -14.53 16.80
C ILE A 54 -14.77 -14.57 15.29
N ALA A 55 -14.35 -13.47 14.66
CA ALA A 55 -14.00 -13.47 13.25
C ALA A 55 -12.88 -14.48 12.97
N ARG A 56 -11.87 -14.57 13.83
CA ARG A 56 -10.79 -15.56 13.74
C ARG A 56 -11.28 -16.99 14.00
N ILE A 57 -12.23 -17.23 14.89
CA ILE A 57 -12.83 -18.55 15.14
C ILE A 57 -13.73 -18.94 13.96
N VAL A 58 -14.54 -18.04 13.42
CA VAL A 58 -15.35 -18.26 12.23
C VAL A 58 -14.42 -18.54 11.03
N PHE A 59 -13.39 -17.71 10.83
CA PHE A 59 -12.37 -17.94 9.82
C PHE A 59 -11.61 -19.25 10.05
N GLN A 60 -11.15 -19.56 11.27
CA GLN A 60 -10.43 -20.82 11.58
C GLN A 60 -11.32 -22.04 11.52
N THR A 61 -12.61 -21.95 11.85
CA THR A 61 -13.55 -23.07 11.70
C THR A 61 -13.81 -23.34 10.21
N ILE A 62 -13.85 -22.28 9.40
CA ILE A 62 -13.87 -22.38 7.93
C ILE A 62 -12.51 -22.89 7.39
N TYR A 63 -11.38 -22.55 8.03
CA TYR A 63 -10.02 -22.92 7.61
C TYR A 63 -9.56 -24.31 8.09
N HIS A 64 -10.08 -24.81 9.21
CA HIS A 64 -9.79 -26.10 9.84
C HIS A 64 -10.89 -27.14 9.63
N CYS A 65 -11.94 -26.84 8.86
CA CYS A 65 -12.66 -27.87 8.12
C CYS A 65 -11.78 -28.46 6.99
N GLU A 66 -10.50 -28.74 7.27
CA GLU A 66 -9.73 -29.77 6.60
C GLU A 66 -10.20 -31.10 7.24
N MET A 67 -11.34 -31.63 6.78
CA MET A 67 -11.64 -33.04 7.03
C MET A 67 -10.47 -33.89 6.50
N PRO A 68 -10.16 -35.06 7.08
CA PRO A 68 -9.10 -35.93 6.57
C PRO A 68 -9.45 -36.42 5.16
N MET A 69 -9.01 -35.67 4.15
CA MET A 69 -9.37 -35.80 2.74
C MET A 69 -8.32 -36.64 2.00
N SER A 70 -8.11 -37.87 2.46
CA SER A 70 -7.15 -38.81 1.82
C SER A 70 -7.79 -40.07 1.24
N SER A 71 -9.11 -40.23 1.34
CA SER A 71 -9.80 -41.40 0.84
C SER A 71 -11.14 -41.00 0.24
N LEU A 72 -11.17 -40.67 -1.06
CA LEU A 72 -12.29 -40.84 -2.01
C LEU A 72 -12.07 -39.94 -3.24
N THR A 73 -11.88 -40.57 -4.39
CA THR A 73 -11.74 -39.96 -5.72
C THR A 73 -12.91 -39.07 -6.12
N PHE A 74 -14.07 -39.21 -5.47
CA PHE A 74 -15.29 -38.44 -5.69
C PHE A 74 -15.17 -36.95 -5.28
N LEU A 75 -14.31 -36.61 -4.30
CA LEU A 75 -14.19 -35.24 -3.79
C LEU A 75 -13.27 -34.33 -4.63
N LYS A 76 -12.46 -34.88 -5.54
CA LYS A 76 -11.69 -34.10 -6.52
C LYS A 76 -12.59 -33.35 -7.52
N ASN A 77 -13.76 -33.91 -7.86
CA ASN A 77 -14.71 -33.27 -8.78
C ASN A 77 -15.46 -32.10 -8.11
N ILE A 78 -15.74 -32.20 -6.80
CA ILE A 78 -16.38 -31.13 -6.03
C ILE A 78 -15.43 -29.92 -5.83
N GLU A 79 -14.12 -30.12 -5.78
CA GLU A 79 -13.12 -29.03 -5.73
C GLU A 79 -13.09 -28.19 -7.02
N ILE A 80 -13.27 -28.82 -8.19
CA ILE A 80 -13.32 -28.13 -9.50
C ILE A 80 -14.63 -27.32 -9.61
N ASP A 81 -15.74 -27.85 -9.10
CA ASP A 81 -17.01 -27.13 -9.01
C ASP A 81 -16.94 -25.93 -8.05
N TYR A 82 -16.25 -26.03 -6.91
CA TYR A 82 -16.16 -24.92 -5.96
C TYR A 82 -15.44 -23.69 -6.54
N GLY A 83 -14.46 -23.87 -7.44
CA GLY A 83 -13.82 -22.77 -8.16
C GLY A 83 -14.79 -22.01 -9.07
N ASN A 84 -15.64 -22.76 -9.79
CA ASN A 84 -16.62 -22.21 -10.74
C ASN A 84 -17.86 -21.59 -10.06
N TYR A 85 -18.27 -22.08 -8.89
CA TYR A 85 -19.45 -21.61 -8.14
C TYR A 85 -19.12 -20.73 -6.93
N ARG A 86 -17.85 -20.42 -6.70
CA ARG A 86 -17.35 -19.54 -5.62
C ARG A 86 -18.10 -18.22 -5.52
N TRP A 87 -18.48 -17.65 -6.66
CA TRP A 87 -19.21 -16.39 -6.74
C TRP A 87 -20.53 -16.44 -5.96
N ILE A 88 -21.19 -17.60 -5.85
CA ILE A 88 -22.44 -17.75 -5.08
C ILE A 88 -22.19 -17.48 -3.59
N PHE A 89 -21.14 -18.09 -3.03
CA PHE A 89 -20.78 -17.88 -1.63
C PHE A 89 -20.31 -16.44 -1.38
N VAL A 90 -19.51 -15.89 -2.30
CA VAL A 90 -19.02 -14.52 -2.22
C VAL A 90 -20.19 -13.53 -2.22
N CYS A 91 -21.11 -13.67 -3.17
CA CYS A 91 -22.24 -12.75 -3.32
C CYS A 91 -23.25 -12.86 -2.17
N LEU A 92 -23.55 -14.07 -1.70
CA LEU A 92 -24.62 -14.28 -0.73
C LEU A 92 -24.18 -14.15 0.74
N PHE A 93 -22.89 -14.38 1.05
CA PHE A 93 -22.42 -14.39 2.44
C PHE A 93 -21.29 -13.40 2.68
N LEU A 94 -20.26 -13.40 1.83
CA LEU A 94 -19.07 -12.59 2.08
C LEU A 94 -19.32 -11.10 1.81
N LEU A 95 -19.98 -10.75 0.71
CA LEU A 95 -20.33 -9.36 0.41
C LEU A 95 -21.21 -8.75 1.52
N PRO A 96 -22.31 -9.37 1.97
CA PRO A 96 -23.07 -8.89 3.14
C PRO A 96 -22.24 -8.76 4.41
N ALA A 97 -21.44 -9.79 4.75
CA ALA A 97 -20.59 -9.75 5.94
C ALA A 97 -19.54 -8.64 5.86
N SER A 98 -19.01 -8.35 4.66
CA SER A 98 -18.04 -7.28 4.46
C SER A 98 -18.62 -5.90 4.67
N ILE A 99 -19.88 -5.68 4.26
CA ILE A 99 -20.59 -4.42 4.51
C ILE A 99 -20.77 -4.21 6.01
N ILE A 100 -21.14 -5.27 6.75
CA ILE A 100 -21.27 -5.23 8.21
C ILE A 100 -19.90 -4.95 8.86
N PHE A 101 -18.85 -5.60 8.37
CA PHE A 101 -17.48 -5.40 8.85
C PHE A 101 -16.99 -3.97 8.61
N ASP A 102 -17.19 -3.44 7.40
CA ASP A 102 -16.86 -2.07 7.03
C ASP A 102 -17.65 -1.06 7.86
N LEU A 103 -18.95 -1.29 8.06
CA LEU A 103 -19.78 -0.45 8.91
C LEU A 103 -19.28 -0.47 10.36
N PHE A 104 -18.94 -1.64 10.89
CA PHE A 104 -18.36 -1.78 12.22
C PHE A 104 -17.04 -1.02 12.34
N PHE A 105 -16.12 -1.17 11.37
CA PHE A 105 -14.84 -0.48 11.39
C PHE A 105 -14.98 1.03 11.18
N ALA A 106 -15.87 1.48 10.30
CA ALA A 106 -16.15 2.90 10.12
C ALA A 106 -16.74 3.53 11.38
N ILE A 107 -17.65 2.83 12.06
CA ILE A 107 -18.18 3.25 13.38
C ILE A 107 -17.07 3.23 14.42
N TYR A 108 -16.25 2.18 14.48
CA TYR A 108 -15.13 2.05 15.40
C TYR A 108 -14.10 3.15 15.20
N GLU A 109 -13.74 3.47 13.96
CA GLU A 109 -12.78 4.51 13.62
C GLU A 109 -13.34 5.88 13.94
N LYS A 110 -14.60 6.17 13.61
CA LYS A 110 -15.26 7.42 14.02
C LYS A 110 -15.32 7.53 15.54
N LEU A 111 -15.76 6.49 16.25
CA LEU A 111 -15.81 6.49 17.71
C LEU A 111 -14.41 6.61 18.32
N SER A 112 -13.43 5.86 17.82
CA SER A 112 -12.05 5.95 18.26
C SER A 112 -11.52 7.35 18.03
N PHE A 113 -11.70 7.91 16.84
CA PHE A 113 -11.38 9.29 16.52
C PHE A 113 -12.06 10.22 17.53
N PHE A 114 -13.38 10.26 17.68
CA PHE A 114 -14.05 11.11 18.68
C PHE A 114 -13.55 10.92 20.13
N LEU A 115 -13.24 9.69 20.54
CA LEU A 115 -12.76 9.37 21.89
C LEU A 115 -11.26 9.65 22.10
N THR A 116 -10.48 9.74 21.03
CA THR A 116 -9.02 9.92 21.04
C THR A 116 -8.54 11.18 20.31
N ALA A 117 -9.46 11.94 19.70
CA ALA A 117 -9.27 13.12 18.82
C ALA A 117 -8.57 14.30 19.51
N ASN A 118 -8.05 14.09 20.71
CA ASN A 118 -7.31 15.07 21.46
C ASN A 118 -6.12 14.50 22.24
N LYS A 119 -5.58 13.29 21.94
CA LYS A 119 -4.61 12.69 22.90
C LYS A 119 -3.62 11.60 22.48
N SER A 120 -3.15 11.53 21.23
CA SER A 120 -1.81 10.93 21.02
C SER A 120 -0.90 11.97 20.40
N ASP A 121 -0.06 12.57 21.23
CA ASP A 121 1.05 13.36 20.72
C ASP A 121 1.94 12.42 19.89
N HIS A 122 2.24 12.81 18.65
CA HIS A 122 3.20 12.13 17.79
C HIS A 122 4.46 11.75 18.59
N ASN A 123 4.94 12.69 19.41
CA ASN A 123 6.12 12.50 20.25
C ASN A 123 5.97 11.35 21.26
N ASP A 124 4.81 11.21 21.90
CA ASP A 124 4.55 10.13 22.87
C ASP A 124 4.56 8.76 22.19
N ASN A 125 3.97 8.67 20.99
CA ASN A 125 3.96 7.42 20.23
C ASN A 125 5.37 7.07 19.72
N VAL A 126 6.15 8.06 19.26
CA VAL A 126 7.55 7.88 18.88
C VAL A 126 8.38 7.44 20.09
N ASN A 127 8.20 8.07 21.25
CA ASN A 127 8.85 7.68 22.50
C ASN A 127 8.50 6.24 22.91
N ASN A 128 7.29 5.77 22.61
CA ASN A 128 6.91 4.37 22.81
C ASN A 128 7.68 3.42 21.87
N VAL A 129 7.91 3.80 20.60
CA VAL A 129 8.77 3.02 19.68
C VAL A 129 10.20 2.97 20.21
N ILE A 130 10.77 4.12 20.59
CA ILE A 130 12.12 4.22 21.17
C ILE A 130 12.27 3.33 22.40
N ARG A 131 11.30 3.37 23.34
CA ARG A 131 11.32 2.52 24.54
C ARG A 131 11.35 1.04 24.21
N GLN A 132 10.55 0.59 23.24
CA GLN A 132 10.52 -0.82 22.83
C GLN A 132 11.86 -1.25 22.20
N VAL A 133 12.49 -0.41 21.39
CA VAL A 133 13.81 -0.68 20.79
C VAL A 133 14.90 -0.74 21.87
N ARG A 134 14.92 0.20 22.81
CA ARG A 134 15.86 0.19 23.94
C ARG A 134 15.67 -1.03 24.84
N GLN A 135 14.42 -1.46 25.06
CA GLN A 135 14.15 -2.70 25.77
C GLN A 135 14.76 -3.91 25.04
N TRP A 136 14.56 -4.01 23.72
CA TRP A 136 15.16 -5.06 22.91
C TRP A 136 16.70 -5.05 22.97
N ASN A 137 17.32 -3.87 22.98
CA ASN A 137 18.77 -3.73 23.20
C ASN A 137 19.20 -4.26 24.57
N ASN A 138 18.47 -3.91 25.64
CA ASN A 138 18.75 -4.39 27.00
C ASN A 138 18.57 -5.91 27.15
N GLU A 139 17.71 -6.52 26.33
CA GLU A 139 17.53 -7.97 26.28
C GLU A 139 18.65 -8.71 25.52
N GLY A 140 19.65 -7.98 24.99
CA GLY A 140 20.85 -8.52 24.37
C GLY A 140 20.68 -8.91 22.90
N ARG A 141 19.78 -8.24 22.16
CA ARG A 141 19.63 -8.39 20.69
C ARG A 141 19.45 -9.82 20.18
N LYS A 142 18.79 -10.68 20.97
CA LYS A 142 18.70 -12.14 20.72
C LYS A 142 18.02 -12.54 19.41
N ARG A 143 17.22 -11.66 18.81
CA ARG A 143 16.40 -11.89 17.62
C ARG A 143 16.28 -10.60 16.83
N PHE A 144 16.21 -10.67 15.51
CA PHE A 144 15.90 -9.48 14.70
C PHE A 144 14.57 -8.85 15.07
N MET A 145 14.43 -7.55 14.81
CA MET A 145 13.20 -6.80 15.00
C MET A 145 12.36 -6.71 13.73
N CYS A 146 11.05 -6.51 13.89
CA CYS A 146 10.14 -6.13 12.81
C CYS A 146 8.93 -5.37 13.36
N THR A 147 8.17 -4.72 12.49
CA THR A 147 6.90 -4.08 12.88
C THR A 147 5.89 -5.12 13.37
N SER A 148 5.12 -4.80 14.41
CA SER A 148 4.02 -5.63 14.91
C SER A 148 2.83 -5.75 13.94
N LYS A 149 2.79 -4.94 12.85
CA LYS A 149 1.70 -4.93 11.85
C LYS A 149 1.42 -6.35 11.34
N PRO A 150 0.23 -6.91 11.61
CA PRO A 150 -0.14 -8.25 11.15
C PRO A 150 -0.12 -8.36 9.63
N SER A 151 0.20 -9.54 9.10
CA SER A 151 0.27 -9.80 7.66
C SER A 151 -1.06 -9.53 6.94
N TRP A 152 -2.20 -9.87 7.55
CA TRP A 152 -3.53 -9.64 6.97
C TRP A 152 -3.90 -8.16 6.77
N LYS A 153 -3.17 -7.23 7.41
CA LYS A 153 -3.32 -5.78 7.19
C LYS A 153 -2.40 -5.23 6.08
N ALA A 154 -1.53 -6.06 5.52
CA ALA A 154 -0.70 -5.66 4.38
C ALA A 154 -1.52 -5.77 3.09
N VAL A 155 -1.25 -4.88 2.13
CA VAL A 155 -1.88 -4.95 0.80
C VAL A 155 -1.29 -6.10 -0.03
N SER A 156 -0.08 -6.57 0.30
CA SER A 156 0.52 -7.76 -0.30
C SER A 156 -0.37 -8.99 -0.09
N VAL A 157 -0.52 -9.80 -1.14
CA VAL A 157 -1.26 -11.07 -1.12
C VAL A 157 -0.53 -12.15 -0.29
N LYS A 158 0.70 -11.85 0.16
CA LYS A 158 1.60 -12.82 0.78
C LYS A 158 1.75 -12.65 2.28
N ASP A 159 1.75 -13.78 2.98
CA ASP A 159 1.94 -13.83 4.42
C ASP A 159 3.42 -13.66 4.79
N SER A 160 3.71 -12.66 5.62
CA SER A 160 5.06 -12.44 6.16
C SER A 160 5.36 -13.40 7.32
N LYS A 161 5.54 -14.70 7.06
CA LYS A 161 5.74 -15.73 8.11
C LYS A 161 6.98 -15.47 8.98
N TYR A 162 8.01 -14.83 8.41
CA TYR A 162 9.22 -14.43 9.14
C TYR A 162 8.91 -13.61 10.42
N LYS A 163 7.84 -12.82 10.44
CA LYS A 163 7.45 -11.97 11.59
C LYS A 163 7.14 -12.75 12.86
N SER A 164 6.87 -14.05 12.76
CA SER A 164 6.67 -14.93 13.92
C SER A 164 7.96 -15.17 14.71
N LYS A 165 9.12 -15.11 14.05
CA LYS A 165 10.45 -15.38 14.62
C LYS A 165 11.10 -14.14 15.23
N TYR A 166 10.65 -12.95 14.84
CA TYR A 166 11.28 -11.68 15.16
C TYR A 166 10.60 -10.96 16.34
N TYR A 167 11.36 -10.09 17.01
CA TYR A 167 10.87 -9.20 18.04
C TYR A 167 9.95 -8.15 17.41
N LYS A 168 8.75 -7.96 17.97
CA LYS A 168 7.71 -7.12 17.36
C LYS A 168 7.69 -5.75 18.02
N ILE A 169 7.99 -4.72 17.25
CA ILE A 169 7.91 -3.31 17.66
C ILE A 169 6.57 -2.75 17.19
N ASN A 170 5.78 -2.24 18.13
CA ASN A 170 4.52 -1.58 17.82
C ASN A 170 4.74 -0.16 17.32
N VAL A 171 4.55 0.04 16.02
CA VAL A 171 4.67 1.33 15.31
C VAL A 171 3.29 1.80 14.85
N ASP A 172 2.33 1.86 15.78
CA ASP A 172 0.93 2.24 15.50
C ASP A 172 0.80 3.76 15.37
N LEU A 173 1.31 4.28 14.26
CA LEU A 173 1.43 5.70 13.94
C LEU A 173 0.65 5.98 12.64
N ASN A 174 -0.52 6.60 12.73
CA ASN A 174 -1.47 6.85 11.63
C ASN A 174 -2.04 8.28 11.59
N ASN A 175 -1.38 9.26 12.20
CA ASN A 175 -1.78 10.66 12.21
C ASN A 175 -1.23 11.45 11.03
N ILE A 176 -2.04 12.36 10.48
CA ILE A 176 -1.57 13.47 9.64
C ILE A 176 -1.12 14.57 10.60
N ILE A 177 0.18 14.90 10.58
CA ILE A 177 0.81 15.77 11.58
C ILE A 177 0.58 17.24 11.22
N ARG A 178 0.92 17.62 9.98
CA ARG A 178 0.81 19.01 9.51
C ARG A 178 0.81 19.10 7.99
N VAL A 179 0.05 20.03 7.44
CA VAL A 179 0.19 20.49 6.04
C VAL A 179 0.83 21.86 6.03
N ASN A 180 1.88 22.02 5.22
CA ASN A 180 2.54 23.29 4.97
C ASN A 180 2.20 23.78 3.55
N LYS A 181 1.33 24.79 3.46
CA LYS A 181 0.88 25.35 2.18
C LYS A 181 1.92 26.24 1.49
N GLU A 182 2.87 26.78 2.24
CA GLU A 182 3.95 27.63 1.70
C GLU A 182 5.04 26.77 1.07
N LYS A 183 5.45 25.70 1.76
CA LYS A 183 6.43 24.74 1.26
C LYS A 183 5.85 23.71 0.31
N LEU A 184 4.52 23.65 0.21
CA LEU A 184 3.78 22.61 -0.51
C LEU A 184 4.23 21.20 -0.05
N THR A 185 4.20 20.98 1.27
CA THR A 185 4.50 19.66 1.87
C THR A 185 3.43 19.21 2.86
N VAL A 186 3.35 17.91 3.08
CA VAL A 186 2.57 17.30 4.16
C VAL A 186 3.45 16.36 4.98
N GLU A 187 3.32 16.47 6.29
CA GLU A 187 3.97 15.64 7.29
C GLU A 187 2.95 14.63 7.84
N VAL A 188 3.30 13.35 7.75
CA VAL A 188 2.43 12.23 8.12
C VAL A 188 3.21 11.16 8.85
N GLU A 189 2.47 10.37 9.63
CA GLU A 189 2.94 9.13 10.20
C GLU A 189 2.88 7.97 9.17
N PRO A 190 3.73 6.93 9.30
CA PRO A 190 3.92 5.89 8.29
C PRO A 190 2.69 5.03 7.97
N GLN A 191 1.71 4.90 8.89
CA GLN A 191 0.48 4.12 8.63
C GLN A 191 -0.68 4.97 8.12
N VAL A 192 -0.49 6.27 7.86
CA VAL A 192 -1.47 7.05 7.11
C VAL A 192 -1.68 6.39 5.75
N THR A 193 -2.94 6.21 5.37
CA THR A 193 -3.35 5.55 4.13
C THR A 193 -3.61 6.56 3.00
N MET A 194 -3.56 6.12 1.74
CA MET A 194 -3.89 6.95 0.57
C MET A 194 -5.32 7.49 0.64
N LYS A 195 -6.24 6.71 1.21
CA LYS A 195 -7.60 7.16 1.50
C LYS A 195 -7.61 8.35 2.46
N GLN A 196 -7.00 8.19 3.64
CA GLN A 196 -7.01 9.22 4.69
C GLN A 196 -6.41 10.54 4.20
N ILE A 197 -5.29 10.46 3.46
CA ILE A 197 -4.63 11.67 2.97
C ILE A 197 -5.43 12.34 1.85
N SER A 198 -6.04 11.57 0.94
CA SER A 198 -6.90 12.12 -0.12
C SER A 198 -8.14 12.81 0.45
N GLU A 199 -8.81 12.18 1.43
CA GLU A 199 -9.93 12.78 2.16
C GLU A 199 -9.54 14.06 2.92
N TYR A 200 -8.27 14.18 3.34
CA TYR A 200 -7.75 15.34 4.06
C TYR A 200 -7.29 16.48 3.12
N LEU A 201 -6.55 16.17 2.05
CA LEU A 201 -5.96 17.16 1.14
C LEU A 201 -6.94 17.68 0.08
N SER A 202 -7.80 16.82 -0.47
CA SER A 202 -8.70 17.20 -1.56
C SER A 202 -9.64 18.38 -1.19
N PRO A 203 -10.28 18.41 0.00
CA PRO A 203 -11.14 19.53 0.40
C PRO A 203 -10.41 20.86 0.55
N ILE A 204 -9.10 20.84 0.81
CA ILE A 204 -8.26 22.04 0.95
C ILE A 204 -7.51 22.40 -0.34
N GLY A 205 -7.83 21.73 -1.46
CA GLY A 205 -7.33 22.05 -2.80
C GLY A 205 -5.96 21.48 -3.14
N PHE A 206 -5.53 20.41 -2.47
CA PHE A 206 -4.23 19.78 -2.70
C PHE A 206 -4.37 18.27 -2.95
N THR A 207 -3.35 17.68 -3.56
CA THR A 207 -3.16 16.23 -3.71
C THR A 207 -1.68 15.87 -3.63
N LEU A 208 -1.35 14.58 -3.57
CA LEU A 208 0.04 14.13 -3.66
C LEU A 208 0.55 14.28 -5.09
N ALA A 209 1.84 14.57 -5.26
CA ALA A 209 2.46 14.64 -6.59
C ALA A 209 2.37 13.29 -7.33
N VAL A 210 2.54 12.19 -6.58
CA VAL A 210 2.29 10.80 -7.01
C VAL A 210 1.27 10.22 -6.04
N LEU A 211 0.08 9.86 -6.53
CA LEU A 211 -1.02 9.35 -5.71
C LEU A 211 -1.40 7.95 -6.17
N PRO A 212 -0.86 6.88 -5.55
CA PRO A 212 -1.22 5.51 -5.89
C PRO A 212 -2.72 5.23 -5.72
N GLU A 213 -3.29 4.42 -6.62
CA GLU A 213 -4.74 4.20 -6.74
C GLU A 213 -5.40 3.51 -5.54
N LEU A 214 -4.69 2.64 -4.82
CA LEU A 214 -5.29 1.79 -3.79
C LEU A 214 -5.35 2.51 -2.44
N ASP A 215 -6.58 2.81 -2.01
CA ASP A 215 -6.94 3.41 -0.71
C ASP A 215 -6.16 2.87 0.50
N ALA A 216 -5.93 1.56 0.54
CA ALA A 216 -5.34 0.87 1.68
C ALA A 216 -3.79 0.95 1.74
N LEU A 217 -3.14 1.47 0.70
CA LEU A 217 -1.70 1.67 0.69
C LEU A 217 -1.31 2.73 1.72
N THR A 218 -0.22 2.47 2.43
CA THR A 218 0.28 3.35 3.50
C THR A 218 1.55 4.05 3.05
N PHE A 219 1.77 5.29 3.51
CA PHE A 219 2.99 6.05 3.23
C PHE A 219 4.28 5.26 3.48
N GLY A 220 4.41 4.61 4.66
CA GLY A 220 5.59 3.82 4.98
C GLY A 220 5.77 2.61 4.07
N GLY A 221 4.67 2.04 3.56
CA GLY A 221 4.74 0.93 2.59
C GLY A 221 5.26 1.37 1.23
N LEU A 222 4.80 2.53 0.75
CA LEU A 222 5.20 3.11 -0.54
C LEU A 222 6.65 3.61 -0.51
N ILE A 223 7.10 4.18 0.61
CA ILE A 223 8.49 4.61 0.78
C ILE A 223 9.42 3.41 0.93
N LEU A 224 9.13 2.47 1.83
CA LEU A 224 10.05 1.37 2.14
C LEU A 224 10.06 0.25 1.10
N GLY A 225 8.96 0.09 0.36
CA GLY A 225 8.87 -0.79 -0.80
C GLY A 225 9.09 0.03 -2.06
N THR A 226 8.04 0.12 -2.87
CA THR A 226 7.99 0.93 -4.08
C THR A 226 6.61 1.54 -4.20
N GLY A 227 6.53 2.75 -4.76
CA GLY A 227 5.27 3.39 -5.12
C GLY A 227 5.40 4.05 -6.48
N ILE A 228 4.53 3.69 -7.41
CA ILE A 228 4.43 4.24 -8.76
C ILE A 228 2.96 4.53 -9.03
N GLU A 229 2.71 5.52 -9.88
CA GLU A 229 1.39 5.78 -10.48
C GLU A 229 1.53 6.65 -11.75
N SER A 230 0.43 6.89 -12.48
CA SER A 230 0.33 7.62 -13.76
C SER A 230 1.09 8.96 -13.86
N SER A 231 1.37 9.66 -12.76
CA SER A 231 2.15 10.92 -12.74
C SER A 231 3.66 10.72 -12.53
N SER A 232 4.11 9.49 -12.39
CA SER A 232 5.51 9.15 -12.08
C SER A 232 6.48 9.51 -13.20
N HIS A 233 6.02 9.66 -14.44
CA HIS A 233 6.84 10.15 -15.54
C HIS A 233 7.27 11.62 -15.34
N ILE A 234 6.56 12.40 -14.51
CA ILE A 234 6.92 13.78 -14.15
C ILE A 234 7.72 13.80 -12.85
N TYR A 235 7.19 13.14 -11.81
CA TYR A 235 7.71 13.30 -10.46
C TYR A 235 8.70 12.20 -10.05
N GLY A 236 8.79 11.12 -10.83
CA GLY A 236 9.43 9.86 -10.50
C GLY A 236 8.57 9.00 -9.58
N LEU A 237 9.17 7.95 -9.02
CA LEU A 237 8.56 7.14 -7.96
C LEU A 237 8.17 7.95 -6.71
N PHE A 238 7.25 7.41 -5.91
CA PHE A 238 6.69 8.05 -4.70
C PHE A 238 7.77 8.54 -3.72
N GLN A 239 8.88 7.80 -3.56
CA GLN A 239 9.98 8.23 -2.70
C GLN A 239 10.70 9.50 -3.20
N HIS A 240 10.69 9.78 -4.50
CA HIS A 240 11.34 10.97 -5.05
C HIS A 240 10.60 12.26 -4.63
N CYS A 241 9.32 12.14 -4.27
CA CYS A 241 8.48 13.19 -3.73
C CYS A 241 8.71 13.41 -2.22
N ALA A 242 9.47 12.54 -1.54
CA ALA A 242 9.79 12.73 -0.15
C ALA A 242 10.83 13.82 0.06
N VAL A 243 10.65 14.58 1.13
CA VAL A 243 11.51 15.70 1.52
C VAL A 243 12.37 15.32 2.71
N SER A 244 11.78 14.68 3.72
CA SER A 244 12.48 14.29 4.93
C SER A 244 11.80 13.12 5.64
N TYR A 245 12.56 12.39 6.46
CA TYR A 245 12.10 11.27 7.28
C TYR A 245 12.62 11.40 8.70
N ASP A 246 11.82 10.95 9.66
CA ASP A 246 12.33 10.62 10.99
C ASP A 246 12.31 9.09 11.18
N ILE A 247 13.43 8.56 11.64
CA ILE A 247 13.64 7.13 11.82
C ILE A 247 14.16 6.84 13.24
N VAL A 248 13.58 5.82 13.89
CA VAL A 248 14.14 5.24 15.10
C VAL A 248 15.12 4.14 14.70
N THR A 249 16.41 4.34 15.00
CA THR A 249 17.50 3.42 14.64
C THR A 249 17.48 2.16 15.50
N SER A 250 18.36 1.19 15.17
CA SER A 250 18.57 -0.04 15.96
C SER A 250 18.99 0.22 17.42
N ASN A 251 19.65 1.35 17.69
CA ASN A 251 20.08 1.75 19.03
C ASN A 251 18.94 2.42 19.83
N GLY A 252 17.84 2.80 19.16
CA GLY A 252 16.76 3.56 19.77
C GLY A 252 17.05 5.07 19.80
N ASP A 253 17.82 5.56 18.84
CA ASP A 253 18.01 6.99 18.60
C ASP A 253 17.00 7.46 17.56
N LEU A 254 16.45 8.66 17.75
CA LEU A 254 15.60 9.31 16.76
C LEU A 254 16.48 10.18 15.86
N ILE A 255 16.45 9.91 14.55
CA ILE A 255 17.24 10.63 13.56
C ILE A 255 16.31 11.22 12.51
N THR A 256 16.48 12.51 12.23
CA THR A 256 15.92 13.16 11.05
C THR A 256 16.95 13.12 9.91
N CYS A 257 16.49 12.77 8.71
CA CYS A 257 17.29 12.80 7.49
C CYS A 257 16.46 13.42 6.36
N SER A 258 17.12 14.12 5.45
CA SER A 258 16.45 14.97 4.46
C SER A 258 17.13 14.88 3.10
N LYS A 259 16.35 15.16 2.05
CA LYS A 259 16.83 15.24 0.68
C LYS A 259 17.76 16.45 0.51
N VAL A 260 18.91 16.24 -0.13
CA VAL A 260 19.95 17.26 -0.32
C VAL A 260 19.42 18.53 -1.00
N SER A 261 18.52 18.39 -1.98
CA SER A 261 17.97 19.54 -2.72
C SER A 261 17.04 20.43 -1.90
N TYR A 262 16.57 19.98 -0.73
CA TYR A 262 15.61 20.70 0.10
C TYR A 262 16.25 21.40 1.31
N VAL A 263 17.51 21.10 1.62
CA VAL A 263 18.21 21.63 2.79
C VAL A 263 19.58 22.13 2.39
N LYS A 264 20.01 23.28 2.92
CA LYS A 264 21.41 23.70 2.83
C LYS A 264 22.22 22.77 3.72
N LEU A 265 22.98 21.85 3.12
CA LEU A 265 23.74 20.83 3.84
C LEU A 265 24.53 21.42 5.00
N SER A 266 24.18 20.97 6.19
CA SER A 266 24.86 21.18 7.46
C SER A 266 25.58 19.91 7.86
N GLN A 267 26.47 20.00 8.86
CA GLN A 267 27.27 18.86 9.31
C GLN A 267 26.42 17.76 9.98
N ASP A 268 25.16 18.06 10.37
CA ASP A 268 24.23 17.13 11.01
C ASP A 268 23.30 16.40 10.01
N ASP A 269 23.27 16.85 8.75
CA ASP A 269 22.45 16.24 7.70
C ASP A 269 22.95 14.84 7.34
N LYS A 270 22.02 13.91 7.14
CA LYS A 270 22.31 12.48 6.86
C LYS A 270 21.71 12.07 5.52
N PRO A 271 22.19 12.62 4.40
CA PRO A 271 21.64 12.32 3.08
C PRO A 271 21.79 10.84 2.73
N ASP A 272 22.90 10.20 3.12
CA ASP A 272 23.13 8.77 2.89
C ASP A 272 22.02 7.91 3.52
N LEU A 273 21.62 8.25 4.75
CA LEU A 273 20.50 7.57 5.43
C LEU A 273 19.18 7.82 4.68
N PHE A 274 18.92 9.07 4.26
CA PHE A 274 17.71 9.42 3.50
C PHE A 274 17.59 8.59 2.22
N TYR A 275 18.65 8.53 1.41
CA TYR A 275 18.66 7.83 0.12
C TYR A 275 18.71 6.30 0.24
N SER A 276 19.15 5.76 1.38
CA SER A 276 19.13 4.32 1.66
C SER A 276 17.78 3.78 2.17
N ILE A 277 16.89 4.64 2.68
CA ILE A 277 15.59 4.24 3.25
C ILE A 277 14.65 3.64 2.20
N PRO A 278 14.49 4.24 1.00
CA PRO A 278 13.68 3.65 -0.05
C PRO A 278 14.14 2.23 -0.39
N TRP A 279 13.20 1.33 -0.68
CA TRP A 279 13.48 -0.06 -1.06
C TRP A 279 14.17 -0.90 0.03
N SER A 280 14.39 -0.34 1.23
CA SER A 280 14.99 -1.07 2.36
C SER A 280 14.04 -2.07 3.02
N TYR A 281 12.75 -2.04 2.68
CA TYR A 281 11.69 -2.82 3.34
C TYR A 281 11.66 -2.62 4.86
N GLY A 282 12.16 -1.51 5.40
CA GLY A 282 12.23 -1.26 6.85
C GLY A 282 13.28 -2.12 7.56
N THR A 283 14.41 -2.36 6.90
CA THR A 283 15.58 -3.08 7.46
C THR A 283 16.67 -2.12 8.00
N LEU A 284 16.43 -0.81 7.95
CA LEU A 284 17.35 0.22 8.43
C LEU A 284 16.86 0.93 9.71
N GLY A 285 15.66 0.59 10.18
CA GLY A 285 15.04 1.22 11.34
C GLY A 285 13.52 1.32 11.19
N PHE A 286 12.89 1.99 12.15
CA PHE A 286 11.45 2.24 12.15
C PHE A 286 11.17 3.66 11.71
N LEU A 287 10.62 3.80 10.51
CA LEU A 287 10.12 5.08 10.00
C LEU A 287 8.97 5.55 10.90
N VAL A 288 9.01 6.78 11.39
CA VAL A 288 8.00 7.33 12.31
C VAL A 288 7.37 8.63 11.83
N ARG A 289 8.10 9.44 11.05
CA ARG A 289 7.58 10.63 10.36
C ARG A 289 8.04 10.65 8.92
N ILE A 290 7.17 11.09 8.02
CA ILE A 290 7.44 11.26 6.60
C ILE A 290 6.93 12.62 6.18
N GLU A 291 7.77 13.42 5.52
CA GLU A 291 7.36 14.63 4.81
C GLU A 291 7.42 14.39 3.31
N VAL A 292 6.33 14.68 2.60
CA VAL A 292 6.27 14.59 1.13
C VAL A 292 5.76 15.88 0.50
N ALA A 293 6.12 16.11 -0.75
CA ALA A 293 5.58 17.17 -1.58
C ALA A 293 4.10 16.93 -1.92
N ILE A 294 3.32 18.01 -1.90
CA ILE A 294 1.94 18.08 -2.38
C ILE A 294 1.86 19.07 -3.54
N ILE A 295 0.84 18.93 -4.37
CA ILE A 295 0.57 19.82 -5.51
C ILE A 295 -0.86 20.35 -5.44
N PRO A 296 -1.15 21.53 -6.02
CA PRO A 296 -2.52 21.98 -6.19
C PRO A 296 -3.36 20.94 -6.94
N SER A 297 -4.57 20.68 -6.46
CA SER A 297 -5.52 19.76 -7.08
C SER A 297 -6.68 20.53 -7.68
N LYS A 298 -7.12 20.12 -8.88
CA LYS A 298 -8.44 20.48 -9.41
C LYS A 298 -9.48 19.42 -9.03
N LYS A 299 -10.75 19.72 -9.31
CA LYS A 299 -11.89 18.85 -8.98
C LYS A 299 -12.00 17.62 -9.89
N TYR A 300 -11.55 17.75 -11.14
CA TYR A 300 -11.72 16.71 -12.15
C TYR A 300 -10.40 16.43 -12.87
N VAL A 301 -10.33 15.31 -13.55
CA VAL A 301 -9.30 14.99 -14.53
C VAL A 301 -10.00 14.72 -15.85
N LYS A 302 -9.64 15.45 -16.90
CA LYS A 302 -10.11 15.17 -18.26
C LYS A 302 -9.25 14.03 -18.81
N LEU A 303 -9.88 12.88 -19.03
CA LEU A 303 -9.24 11.71 -19.63
C LEU A 303 -9.44 11.71 -21.15
N THR A 304 -8.37 11.36 -21.87
CA THR A 304 -8.38 11.11 -23.31
C THR A 304 -7.93 9.68 -23.54
N TYR A 305 -8.73 8.92 -24.29
CA TYR A 305 -8.45 7.53 -24.65
C TYR A 305 -8.07 7.46 -26.12
N GLU A 306 -6.87 6.95 -26.41
CA GLU A 306 -6.34 6.79 -27.76
C GLU A 306 -6.15 5.28 -28.04
N PRO A 307 -7.06 4.65 -28.81
CA PRO A 307 -6.89 3.27 -29.25
C PRO A 307 -5.72 3.15 -30.24
N LEU A 308 -4.88 2.14 -30.05
CA LEU A 308 -3.71 1.83 -30.87
C LEU A 308 -3.82 0.38 -31.36
N SER A 309 -3.39 0.12 -32.60
CA SER A 309 -3.67 -1.15 -33.31
C SER A 309 -2.46 -1.86 -33.88
N THR A 310 -1.23 -1.40 -33.57
CA THR A 310 0.03 -2.11 -33.89
C THR A 310 1.04 -1.95 -32.75
N ILE A 311 1.90 -2.95 -32.53
CA ILE A 311 2.96 -2.87 -31.51
C ILE A 311 3.93 -1.70 -31.78
N GLU A 312 4.20 -1.39 -33.05
CA GLU A 312 5.01 -0.24 -33.45
C GLU A 312 4.36 1.08 -33.02
N ASP A 313 3.06 1.26 -33.29
CA ASP A 313 2.35 2.47 -32.90
C ASP A 313 2.21 2.58 -31.38
N ILE A 314 1.98 1.47 -30.69
CA ILE A 314 1.95 1.41 -29.22
C ILE A 314 3.27 1.93 -28.65
N CYS A 315 4.38 1.32 -29.04
CA CYS A 315 5.69 1.68 -28.49
C CYS A 315 6.08 3.12 -28.86
N ARG A 316 5.88 3.51 -30.12
CA ARG A 316 6.21 4.87 -30.62
C ARG A 316 5.38 5.93 -29.90
N ARG A 317 4.05 5.76 -29.86
CA ARG A 317 3.14 6.78 -29.31
C ARG A 317 3.28 6.88 -27.79
N PHE A 318 3.34 5.75 -27.09
CA PHE A 318 3.56 5.72 -25.65
C PHE A 318 4.88 6.40 -25.25
N SER A 319 5.97 6.09 -25.98
CA SER A 319 7.27 6.70 -25.71
C SER A 319 7.27 8.20 -25.99
N GLN A 320 6.64 8.61 -27.09
CA GLN A 320 6.51 10.02 -27.46
C GLN A 320 5.76 10.82 -26.38
N VAL A 321 4.58 10.37 -25.93
CA VAL A 321 3.80 11.08 -24.91
C VAL A 321 4.50 11.09 -23.55
N SER A 322 5.23 10.03 -23.23
CA SER A 322 5.95 9.93 -21.94
C SER A 322 7.17 10.83 -21.86
N THR A 323 7.74 11.23 -23.01
CA THR A 323 9.03 11.97 -23.09
C THR A 323 8.92 13.35 -23.71
N GLU A 324 7.71 13.79 -24.10
CA GLU A 324 7.51 15.13 -24.63
C GLU A 324 7.79 16.21 -23.58
N GLN A 325 8.15 17.42 -24.03
CA GLN A 325 8.56 18.50 -23.13
C GLN A 325 7.46 18.94 -22.14
N ASN A 326 6.19 18.82 -22.54
CA ASN A 326 5.03 19.20 -21.75
C ASN A 326 4.01 18.05 -21.73
N PRO A 327 4.31 16.94 -21.05
CA PRO A 327 3.47 15.76 -21.10
C PRO A 327 2.15 15.97 -20.34
N PRO A 328 1.09 15.21 -20.66
CA PRO A 328 -0.11 15.13 -19.82
C PRO A 328 0.26 14.77 -18.37
N GLN A 329 -0.48 15.29 -17.39
CA GLN A 329 -0.15 15.06 -15.98
C GLN A 329 -0.24 13.58 -15.55
N PHE A 330 -1.05 12.79 -16.25
CA PHE A 330 -1.26 11.38 -16.00
C PHE A 330 -1.14 10.62 -17.33
N ILE A 331 -0.36 9.54 -17.36
CA ILE A 331 -0.18 8.68 -18.54
C ILE A 331 -0.20 7.22 -18.10
N GLU A 332 -1.01 6.40 -18.77
CA GLU A 332 -1.02 4.95 -18.65
C GLU A 332 -1.36 4.32 -20.01
N CYS A 333 -0.97 3.06 -20.21
CA CYS A 333 -1.44 2.29 -21.35
C CYS A 333 -1.86 0.89 -20.93
N ILE A 334 -3.01 0.44 -21.42
CA ILE A 334 -3.48 -0.94 -21.22
C ILE A 334 -3.45 -1.65 -22.56
N LEU A 335 -2.68 -2.73 -22.66
CA LEU A 335 -2.66 -3.64 -23.80
C LEU A 335 -3.64 -4.78 -23.54
N PHE A 336 -4.48 -5.07 -24.53
CA PHE A 336 -5.43 -6.18 -24.51
C PHE A 336 -4.90 -7.40 -25.27
N ASP A 337 -4.02 -7.17 -26.23
CA ASP A 337 -3.19 -8.17 -26.90
C ASP A 337 -1.91 -7.51 -27.45
N ARG A 338 -1.10 -8.25 -28.23
CA ARG A 338 0.17 -7.78 -28.81
C ARG A 338 0.03 -6.47 -29.59
N ASN A 339 -1.10 -6.26 -30.27
CA ASN A 339 -1.29 -5.18 -31.22
C ASN A 339 -2.37 -4.18 -30.78
N HIS A 340 -3.27 -4.54 -29.87
CA HIS A 340 -4.35 -3.67 -29.43
C HIS A 340 -4.10 -3.13 -28.03
N ALA A 341 -4.06 -1.80 -27.94
CA ALA A 341 -3.93 -1.08 -26.67
C ALA A 341 -4.80 0.17 -26.62
N VAL A 342 -4.99 0.70 -25.42
CA VAL A 342 -5.56 2.03 -25.20
C VAL A 342 -4.57 2.84 -24.38
N LEU A 343 -4.04 3.90 -24.97
CA LEU A 343 -3.27 4.93 -24.28
C LEU A 343 -4.23 5.89 -23.60
N MET A 344 -4.08 6.04 -22.30
CA MET A 344 -4.88 6.94 -21.46
C MET A 344 -3.99 8.11 -21.05
N SER A 345 -4.47 9.31 -21.30
CA SER A 345 -3.83 10.54 -20.83
C SER A 345 -4.80 11.39 -20.05
N GLY A 346 -4.33 12.00 -18.97
CA GLY A 346 -5.14 12.79 -18.05
C GLY A 346 -4.53 14.16 -17.80
N VAL A 347 -5.39 15.18 -17.78
CA VAL A 347 -5.03 16.54 -17.36
C VAL A 347 -6.05 17.02 -16.34
N MET A 348 -5.57 17.58 -15.22
CA MET A 348 -6.45 18.17 -14.22
C MET A 348 -7.28 19.29 -14.86
N SER A 349 -8.58 19.27 -14.56
CA SER A 349 -9.55 20.22 -15.09
C SER A 349 -10.50 20.66 -13.97
N ASP A 350 -11.06 21.85 -14.12
CA ASP A 350 -12.15 22.32 -13.27
C ASP A 350 -13.49 21.68 -13.65
N GLY A 351 -13.47 20.82 -14.68
CA GLY A 351 -14.63 20.15 -15.25
C GLY A 351 -15.31 21.04 -16.29
N ASP A 352 -16.04 20.44 -17.23
CA ASP A 352 -17.06 21.16 -17.98
C ASP A 352 -18.35 21.05 -17.18
N PRO A 353 -18.97 22.16 -16.72
CA PRO A 353 -20.22 22.12 -15.97
C PRO A 353 -21.40 21.51 -16.76
N THR A 354 -21.22 21.24 -18.05
CA THR A 354 -22.23 20.65 -18.94
C THR A 354 -22.06 19.15 -19.19
N LEU A 355 -20.96 18.53 -18.73
CA LEU A 355 -20.75 17.09 -18.89
C LEU A 355 -21.72 16.30 -17.99
N PRO A 356 -22.48 15.33 -18.54
CA PRO A 356 -23.34 14.48 -17.74
C PRO A 356 -22.50 13.62 -16.78
N GLU A 357 -22.89 13.60 -15.50
CA GLU A 357 -22.31 12.66 -14.53
C GLU A 357 -22.48 11.23 -15.04
N ILE A 358 -21.49 10.36 -14.83
CA ILE A 358 -21.48 8.94 -15.28
C ILE A 358 -22.78 8.22 -14.86
N VAL A 359 -23.35 8.62 -13.72
CA VAL A 359 -24.72 8.29 -13.32
C VAL A 359 -25.43 9.62 -13.03
N PRO A 360 -26.24 10.17 -13.95
CA PRO A 360 -26.86 11.49 -13.78
C PRO A 360 -27.77 11.63 -12.54
N PHE A 361 -28.25 10.51 -12.00
CA PHE A 361 -29.03 10.42 -10.76
C PHE A 361 -28.22 9.93 -9.55
N GLY A 362 -26.91 9.69 -9.73
CA GLY A 362 -26.00 9.17 -8.72
C GLY A 362 -25.85 10.08 -7.51
N ASN A 363 -26.11 11.38 -7.70
CA ASN A 363 -26.11 12.39 -6.65
C ASN A 363 -27.50 12.65 -6.02
N ASN A 364 -28.55 11.95 -6.47
CA ASN A 364 -29.86 12.04 -5.85
C ASN A 364 -29.78 11.54 -4.39
N VAL A 365 -30.39 12.27 -3.46
CA VAL A 365 -30.35 11.95 -2.01
C VAL A 365 -30.83 10.53 -1.73
N LEU A 366 -31.90 10.08 -2.39
CA LEU A 366 -32.43 8.73 -2.23
C LEU A 366 -31.48 7.68 -2.80
N PHE A 367 -30.86 7.95 -3.96
CA PHE A 367 -29.88 7.05 -4.55
C PHE A 367 -28.60 6.95 -3.70
N ARG A 368 -28.04 8.08 -3.25
CA ARG A 368 -26.89 8.14 -2.34
C ARG A 368 -27.16 7.39 -1.04
N TYR A 369 -28.35 7.53 -0.48
CA TYR A 369 -28.75 6.86 0.76
C TYR A 369 -28.95 5.35 0.58
N LEU A 370 -29.58 4.92 -0.52
CA LEU A 370 -29.91 3.51 -0.77
C LEU A 370 -28.76 2.70 -1.38
N PHE A 371 -27.96 3.28 -2.26
CA PHE A 371 -26.96 2.58 -3.08
C PHE A 371 -25.58 3.25 -3.09
N GLY A 372 -25.44 4.46 -2.55
CA GLY A 372 -24.15 5.20 -2.55
C GLY A 372 -23.04 4.52 -1.76
N TRP A 373 -23.37 3.58 -0.86
CA TRP A 373 -22.41 2.78 -0.08
C TRP A 373 -21.83 1.58 -0.85
N VAL A 374 -22.35 1.27 -2.05
CA VAL A 374 -21.88 0.17 -2.90
C VAL A 374 -20.69 0.60 -3.78
N TYR A 375 -20.37 1.90 -3.82
CA TYR A 375 -19.39 2.48 -4.75
C TYR A 375 -18.25 3.21 -4.02
N PRO A 376 -17.00 3.11 -4.49
CA PRO A 376 -16.50 2.14 -5.48
C PRO A 376 -16.38 0.73 -4.86
N LEU A 377 -16.55 -0.30 -5.69
CA LEU A 377 -16.40 -1.70 -5.28
C LEU A 377 -14.96 -1.94 -4.76
N LYS A 378 -14.80 -2.34 -3.50
CA LYS A 378 -13.47 -2.54 -2.89
C LYS A 378 -12.78 -3.81 -3.39
N ILE A 379 -11.70 -3.67 -4.15
CA ILE A 379 -10.84 -4.77 -4.65
C ILE A 379 -10.29 -5.66 -3.51
N SER A 380 -10.11 -5.10 -2.30
CA SER A 380 -9.62 -5.82 -1.12
C SER A 380 -10.48 -7.02 -0.70
N LEU A 381 -11.75 -7.07 -1.12
CA LEU A 381 -12.66 -8.16 -0.80
C LEU A 381 -12.41 -9.45 -1.58
N LEU A 382 -11.76 -9.37 -2.74
CA LEU A 382 -11.35 -10.54 -3.51
C LEU A 382 -10.24 -11.34 -2.80
N LYS A 383 -9.40 -10.67 -2.00
CA LYS A 383 -8.25 -11.29 -1.30
C LYS A 383 -8.64 -12.24 -0.15
N LEU A 384 -9.81 -12.04 0.46
CA LEU A 384 -10.24 -12.81 1.65
C LEU A 384 -10.71 -14.23 1.37
N THR A 385 -10.76 -14.63 0.10
CA THR A 385 -11.42 -15.88 -0.31
C THR A 385 -10.44 -16.99 -0.70
N GLN A 386 -9.14 -16.72 -0.84
CA GLN A 386 -8.17 -17.71 -1.35
C GLN A 386 -7.89 -18.85 -0.32
N THR A 387 -8.16 -20.10 -0.69
CA THR A 387 -7.76 -21.30 0.08
C THR A 387 -6.31 -21.69 -0.25
N LYS A 388 -5.63 -22.50 0.58
CA LYS A 388 -4.23 -22.93 0.31
C LYS A 388 -4.04 -23.58 -1.08
N ARG A 389 -5.05 -24.28 -1.57
CA ARG A 389 -5.03 -24.96 -2.88
C ARG A 389 -5.36 -24.03 -4.04
N ILE A 390 -6.26 -23.06 -3.86
CA ILE A 390 -6.50 -21.98 -4.82
C ILE A 390 -5.30 -21.03 -4.87
N LYS A 391 -4.59 -20.83 -3.75
CA LYS A 391 -3.32 -20.12 -3.69
C LYS A 391 -2.26 -20.87 -4.52
N GLN A 392 -2.12 -22.19 -4.35
CA GLN A 392 -1.24 -23.00 -5.21
C GLN A 392 -1.63 -22.95 -6.69
N ILE A 393 -2.92 -23.02 -7.03
CA ILE A 393 -3.39 -22.95 -8.42
C ILE A 393 -3.20 -21.54 -9.02
N SER A 394 -3.46 -20.48 -8.26
CA SER A 394 -3.24 -19.08 -8.65
C SER A 394 -1.75 -18.76 -8.77
N GLU A 395 -0.90 -19.25 -7.85
CA GLU A 395 0.58 -19.14 -7.93
C GLU A 395 1.16 -19.93 -9.12
N GLN A 396 0.49 -21.00 -9.56
CA GLN A 396 0.91 -21.81 -10.71
C GLN A 396 0.36 -21.32 -12.05
N HIS A 397 -0.78 -20.60 -12.07
CA HIS A 397 -1.52 -20.27 -13.30
C HIS A 397 -1.86 -18.79 -13.47
N GLN A 398 -1.57 -17.90 -12.52
CA GLN A 398 -1.75 -16.44 -12.67
C GLN A 398 -0.42 -15.72 -12.50
N LEU A 399 -0.14 -14.82 -13.43
CA LEU A 399 1.01 -13.93 -13.36
C LEU A 399 0.55 -12.59 -12.79
N ILE A 400 1.21 -12.15 -11.71
CA ILE A 400 1.13 -10.80 -11.13
C ILE A 400 2.58 -10.37 -10.99
N GLN A 401 3.10 -9.76 -12.04
CA GLN A 401 4.52 -9.45 -12.13
C GLN A 401 4.70 -8.08 -12.76
N ASP A 402 5.45 -7.23 -12.06
CA ASP A 402 5.79 -5.87 -12.48
C ASP A 402 7.27 -5.79 -12.88
N ILE A 403 7.44 -5.36 -14.13
CA ILE A 403 8.62 -5.17 -15.00
C ILE A 403 9.33 -3.81 -14.95
N LEU A 404 10.49 -3.71 -14.31
CA LEU A 404 11.45 -2.59 -14.33
C LEU A 404 12.12 -2.14 -15.65
N VAL A 405 11.49 -1.72 -16.75
CA VAL A 405 12.24 -1.66 -18.04
C VAL A 405 12.53 -0.25 -18.57
N PRO A 406 13.73 0.05 -19.11
CA PRO A 406 13.95 1.30 -19.84
C PRO A 406 12.98 1.43 -21.01
N ILE A 407 12.53 2.66 -21.30
CA ILE A 407 11.46 2.92 -22.29
C ILE A 407 11.82 2.38 -23.70
N ASP A 408 13.10 2.38 -24.05
CA ASP A 408 13.60 1.91 -25.35
C ASP A 408 13.51 0.38 -25.52
N HIS A 409 13.35 -0.37 -24.43
CA HIS A 409 13.29 -1.84 -24.43
C HIS A 409 11.87 -2.40 -24.34
N ILE A 410 10.84 -1.55 -24.26
CA ILE A 410 9.43 -1.99 -24.10
C ILE A 410 9.03 -3.02 -25.16
N ARG A 411 9.38 -2.77 -26.43
CA ARG A 411 9.00 -3.66 -27.53
C ARG A 411 9.47 -5.09 -27.29
N ASN A 412 10.76 -5.25 -26.98
CA ASN A 412 11.36 -6.55 -26.74
C ASN A 412 10.68 -7.27 -25.55
N VAL A 413 10.29 -6.51 -24.52
CA VAL A 413 9.63 -7.05 -23.33
C VAL A 413 8.21 -7.50 -23.66
N ILE A 414 7.44 -6.69 -24.39
CA ILE A 414 6.10 -7.08 -24.86
C ILE A 414 6.19 -8.33 -25.74
N GLU A 415 7.17 -8.42 -26.63
CA GLU A 415 7.38 -9.60 -27.49
C GLU A 415 7.73 -10.85 -26.67
N VAL A 416 8.62 -10.74 -25.67
CA VAL A 416 8.95 -11.85 -24.77
C VAL A 416 7.72 -12.27 -23.93
N LEU A 417 6.93 -11.31 -23.44
CA LEU A 417 5.71 -11.56 -22.68
C LEU A 417 4.63 -12.25 -23.53
N ASP A 418 4.44 -11.79 -24.76
CA ASP A 418 3.50 -12.38 -25.74
C ASP A 418 3.95 -13.79 -26.15
N ASP A 419 5.23 -14.00 -26.47
CA ASP A 419 5.71 -15.29 -26.94
C ASP A 419 5.75 -16.34 -25.81
N SER A 420 6.10 -15.93 -24.60
CA SER A 420 6.31 -16.86 -23.47
C SER A 420 5.04 -17.09 -22.64
N MET A 421 4.27 -16.03 -22.38
CA MET A 421 3.25 -16.02 -21.33
C MET A 421 1.83 -15.76 -21.84
N ARG A 422 1.65 -14.93 -22.89
CA ARG A 422 0.33 -14.54 -23.42
C ARG A 422 -0.64 -14.10 -22.32
N VAL A 423 -0.14 -13.32 -21.36
CA VAL A 423 -0.95 -12.78 -20.26
C VAL A 423 -1.37 -11.37 -20.62
N TYR A 424 -2.69 -11.16 -20.62
CA TYR A 424 -3.31 -9.86 -20.81
C TYR A 424 -4.42 -9.67 -19.77
N PRO A 425 -4.72 -8.43 -19.37
CA PRO A 425 -4.11 -7.18 -19.85
C PRO A 425 -2.66 -6.97 -19.37
N LEU A 426 -1.86 -6.25 -20.17
CA LEU A 426 -0.62 -5.64 -19.71
C LEU A 426 -0.87 -4.17 -19.39
N TRP A 427 -0.38 -3.71 -18.26
CA TRP A 427 -0.41 -2.32 -17.83
C TRP A 427 0.98 -1.71 -18.02
N LEU A 428 1.05 -0.56 -18.68
CA LEU A 428 2.27 0.21 -18.85
C LEU A 428 2.13 1.54 -18.10
N CYS A 429 3.04 1.79 -17.17
CA CYS A 429 3.10 3.03 -16.41
C CYS A 429 4.49 3.66 -16.52
N PRO A 430 4.63 4.84 -17.17
CA PRO A 430 5.94 5.47 -17.34
C PRO A 430 6.40 6.15 -16.06
N MET A 431 7.69 6.09 -15.77
CA MET A 431 8.31 6.68 -14.60
C MET A 431 9.69 7.25 -14.87
N LEU A 432 9.94 8.43 -14.30
CA LEU A 432 11.25 9.06 -14.35
C LEU A 432 12.15 8.52 -13.24
N VAL A 433 13.24 7.86 -13.61
CA VAL A 433 14.28 7.42 -12.68
C VAL A 433 15.39 8.47 -12.66
N LYS A 434 15.56 9.12 -11.51
CA LYS A 434 16.61 10.10 -11.28
C LYS A 434 17.89 9.38 -10.86
N ASN A 435 19.05 9.91 -11.25
CA ASN A 435 20.35 9.43 -10.77
C ASN A 435 20.65 9.92 -9.34
N ASP A 436 19.71 9.67 -8.43
CA ASP A 436 19.85 9.84 -7.00
C ASP A 436 20.58 8.60 -6.42
N PRO A 437 21.35 8.71 -5.32
CA PRO A 437 21.91 7.54 -4.65
C PRO A 437 20.82 6.55 -4.23
N GLY A 438 21.08 5.24 -4.34
CA GLY A 438 20.12 4.21 -3.96
C GLY A 438 20.30 2.90 -4.74
N PHE A 439 19.30 2.02 -4.66
CA PHE A 439 19.29 0.70 -5.29
C PHE A 439 19.30 0.77 -6.83
N ILE A 440 18.51 1.68 -7.42
CA ILE A 440 18.39 1.82 -8.88
C ILE A 440 19.41 2.84 -9.36
N LYS A 441 20.23 2.46 -10.34
CA LYS A 441 21.15 3.37 -11.03
C LYS A 441 20.80 3.44 -12.52
N PRO A 442 20.25 4.57 -13.00
CA PRO A 442 20.07 4.79 -14.43
C PRO A 442 21.43 4.94 -15.12
N THR A 443 21.46 4.74 -16.43
CA THR A 443 22.66 4.94 -17.25
C THR A 443 22.94 6.42 -17.51
N GLU A 444 21.89 7.23 -17.58
CA GLU A 444 21.94 8.68 -17.75
C GLU A 444 21.67 9.44 -16.43
N THR A 445 21.76 10.78 -16.47
CA THR A 445 21.43 11.63 -15.30
C THR A 445 19.97 11.50 -14.87
N CYS A 446 19.06 11.27 -15.82
CA CYS A 446 17.65 10.95 -15.61
C CYS A 446 17.25 10.09 -16.81
N GLU A 447 16.59 8.96 -16.56
CA GLU A 447 16.20 8.01 -17.61
C GLU A 447 14.73 7.62 -17.41
N MET A 448 13.99 7.49 -18.52
CA MET A 448 12.60 7.09 -18.48
C MET A 448 12.50 5.56 -18.48
N PHE A 449 11.88 5.03 -17.44
CA PHE A 449 11.55 3.62 -17.33
C PHE A 449 10.04 3.44 -17.40
N VAL A 450 9.62 2.19 -17.55
CA VAL A 450 8.22 1.79 -17.65
C VAL A 450 8.03 0.59 -16.75
N ASP A 451 7.06 0.68 -15.86
CA ASP A 451 6.53 -0.48 -15.19
C ASP A 451 5.61 -1.24 -16.15
N VAL A 452 5.99 -2.49 -16.44
CA VAL A 452 5.19 -3.41 -17.26
C VAL A 452 4.53 -4.42 -16.33
N GLY A 453 3.29 -4.13 -15.96
CA GLY A 453 2.49 -4.98 -15.11
C GLY A 453 1.70 -6.00 -15.88
N SER A 454 2.01 -7.28 -15.63
CA SER A 454 1.28 -8.40 -16.21
C SER A 454 0.33 -8.99 -15.16
N TYR A 455 -0.97 -8.91 -15.43
CA TYR A 455 -2.01 -9.35 -14.50
C TYR A 455 -3.01 -10.29 -15.17
N GLY A 456 -2.93 -11.59 -14.90
CA GLY A 456 -3.94 -12.51 -15.43
C GLY A 456 -3.55 -13.98 -15.44
N PRO A 457 -4.49 -14.86 -15.79
CA PRO A 457 -4.22 -16.28 -15.96
C PRO A 457 -3.35 -16.51 -17.21
N VAL A 458 -2.36 -17.39 -17.08
CA VAL A 458 -1.46 -17.77 -18.16
C VAL A 458 -2.17 -18.69 -19.14
N GLN A 459 -2.10 -18.36 -20.41
CA GLN A 459 -2.82 -19.07 -21.48
C GLN A 459 -1.91 -20.02 -22.27
N SER A 460 -0.60 -20.03 -22.00
CA SER A 460 0.39 -20.83 -22.72
C SER A 460 0.43 -22.30 -22.23
N PRO A 461 0.25 -23.32 -23.11
CA PRO A 461 0.40 -24.71 -22.75
C PRO A 461 1.86 -25.03 -22.34
N GLY A 462 2.07 -25.53 -21.12
CA GLY A 462 3.41 -25.87 -20.62
C GLY A 462 4.12 -24.76 -19.84
N PHE A 463 3.39 -23.72 -19.42
CA PHE A 463 3.94 -22.64 -18.59
C PHE A 463 4.49 -23.14 -17.25
N GLU A 464 5.77 -22.86 -17.01
CA GLU A 464 6.46 -23.03 -15.73
C GLU A 464 6.76 -21.63 -15.17
N CYS A 465 6.00 -21.22 -14.15
CA CYS A 465 6.04 -19.88 -13.54
C CYS A 465 7.45 -19.43 -13.17
N THR A 466 8.22 -20.30 -12.50
CA THR A 466 9.59 -19.97 -12.08
C THR A 466 10.52 -19.73 -13.27
N SER A 467 10.46 -20.55 -14.32
CA SER A 467 11.34 -20.37 -15.48
C SER A 467 11.03 -19.09 -16.25
N SER A 468 9.75 -18.71 -16.35
CA SER A 468 9.30 -17.55 -17.11
C SER A 468 9.57 -16.24 -16.37
N VAL A 469 9.35 -16.20 -15.05
CA VAL A 469 9.66 -15.02 -14.23
C VAL A 469 11.18 -14.77 -14.23
N ARG A 470 12.00 -15.82 -14.14
CA ARG A 470 13.48 -15.69 -14.17
C ARG A 470 14.03 -15.03 -15.43
N LEU A 471 13.32 -15.09 -16.58
CA LEU A 471 13.72 -14.38 -17.80
C LEU A 471 13.63 -12.85 -17.66
N LEU A 472 12.84 -12.37 -16.70
CA LEU A 472 12.48 -10.96 -16.51
C LEU A 472 13.09 -10.33 -15.26
N GLU A 473 13.78 -11.10 -14.42
CA GLU A 473 14.24 -10.62 -13.10
C GLU A 473 15.38 -9.59 -13.16
N LYS A 474 15.98 -9.33 -14.33
CA LYS A 474 17.07 -8.36 -14.47
C LYS A 474 16.74 -6.96 -13.95
N TYR A 475 15.45 -6.60 -13.89
CA TYR A 475 14.97 -5.35 -13.33
C TYR A 475 13.66 -5.54 -12.57
N GLN A 476 13.65 -6.33 -11.50
CA GLN A 476 12.40 -6.68 -10.82
C GLN A 476 11.93 -5.64 -9.79
N MET A 477 10.64 -5.32 -9.76
CA MET A 477 10.05 -4.60 -8.62
C MET A 477 9.96 -5.51 -7.38
N LEU A 478 10.53 -5.08 -6.23
CA LEU A 478 10.74 -5.96 -5.05
C LEU A 478 9.47 -6.43 -4.33
N TYR A 479 8.32 -5.83 -4.64
CA TYR A 479 7.04 -6.28 -4.09
C TYR A 479 6.51 -7.51 -4.85
N SER A 480 6.99 -7.74 -6.07
CA SER A 480 6.75 -8.94 -6.88
C SER A 480 7.52 -10.16 -6.33
N ASP A 481 7.41 -11.29 -7.02
CA ASP A 481 7.95 -12.57 -6.56
C ASP A 481 9.40 -12.81 -6.96
N CYS A 482 10.31 -12.72 -5.98
CA CYS A 482 11.72 -12.97 -6.19
C CYS A 482 12.02 -14.48 -6.21
N TYR A 483 12.35 -15.01 -7.39
CA TYR A 483 12.90 -16.35 -7.61
C TYR A 483 14.42 -16.33 -7.76
N ALA A 484 15.01 -15.15 -7.93
CA ALA A 484 16.43 -14.91 -7.93
C ALA A 484 17.11 -15.48 -6.67
N THR A 485 18.30 -16.03 -6.85
CA THR A 485 19.24 -16.36 -5.78
C THR A 485 19.75 -15.08 -5.10
N TYR A 486 20.41 -15.24 -3.96
CA TYR A 486 21.00 -14.11 -3.25
C TYR A 486 22.02 -13.37 -4.13
N GLU A 487 22.88 -14.11 -4.80
CA GLU A 487 23.93 -13.60 -5.67
C GLU A 487 23.34 -12.86 -6.89
N GLU A 488 22.30 -13.42 -7.52
CA GLU A 488 21.59 -12.77 -8.62
C GLU A 488 20.91 -11.48 -8.15
N PHE A 489 20.22 -11.49 -7.00
CA PHE A 489 19.59 -10.30 -6.42
C PHE A 489 20.62 -9.18 -6.18
N ARG A 490 21.79 -9.53 -5.63
CA ARG A 490 22.88 -8.59 -5.36
C ARG A 490 23.52 -8.00 -6.61
N GLN A 491 23.31 -8.61 -7.78
CA GLN A 491 23.76 -8.10 -9.08
C GLN A 491 22.71 -7.20 -9.76
N MET A 492 21.44 -7.29 -9.36
CA MET A 492 20.34 -6.50 -9.95
C MET A 492 20.39 -5.02 -9.57
N PHE A 493 20.89 -4.72 -8.37
CA PHE A 493 20.86 -3.38 -7.79
C PHE A 493 22.23 -2.96 -7.24
N ASP A 494 22.42 -1.66 -7.04
CA ASP A 494 23.55 -1.18 -6.27
C ASP A 494 23.25 -1.17 -4.76
N HIS A 495 23.88 -2.09 -4.05
CA HIS A 495 23.74 -2.24 -2.60
C HIS A 495 24.77 -1.44 -1.79
N SER A 496 25.74 -0.78 -2.42
CA SER A 496 26.89 -0.16 -1.74
C SER A 496 26.47 0.84 -0.66
N LEU A 497 25.55 1.76 -1.00
CA LEU A 497 25.01 2.72 -0.05
C LEU A 497 24.23 2.00 1.07
N TYR A 498 23.37 1.07 0.69
CA TYR A 498 22.56 0.30 1.64
C TYR A 498 23.42 -0.44 2.67
N ASP A 499 24.47 -1.14 2.24
CA ASP A 499 25.38 -1.87 3.13
C ASP A 499 26.17 -0.92 4.03
N SER A 500 26.63 0.22 3.48
CA SER A 500 27.36 1.23 4.27
C SER A 500 26.51 1.77 5.41
N VAL A 501 25.22 2.05 5.15
CA VAL A 501 24.26 2.52 6.16
C VAL A 501 23.93 1.41 7.14
N ARG A 502 23.71 0.17 6.68
CA ARG A 502 23.47 -0.97 7.58
C ARG A 502 24.57 -1.11 8.62
N LYS A 503 25.83 -1.00 8.20
CA LYS A 503 26.99 -1.08 9.08
C LYS A 503 27.07 0.13 10.01
N ALA A 504 26.92 1.34 9.48
CA ALA A 504 27.00 2.59 10.24
C ALA A 504 25.96 2.70 11.36
N TYR A 505 24.76 2.13 11.15
CA TYR A 505 23.65 2.16 12.10
C TYR A 505 23.38 0.80 12.78
N PHE A 506 24.35 -0.11 12.78
CA PHE A 506 24.28 -1.41 13.46
C PHE A 506 23.01 -2.22 13.11
N CYS A 507 22.57 -2.12 11.86
CA CYS A 507 21.36 -2.78 11.38
C CYS A 507 21.56 -4.28 11.15
N GLU A 508 22.79 -4.74 10.94
CA GLU A 508 23.13 -6.14 10.62
C GLU A 508 22.67 -7.10 11.72
N ASP A 509 22.82 -6.72 12.99
CA ASP A 509 22.38 -7.52 14.13
C ASP A 509 20.93 -7.23 14.55
N ALA A 510 20.32 -6.18 13.99
CA ALA A 510 19.00 -5.70 14.39
C ALA A 510 17.89 -6.11 13.42
N PHE A 511 18.19 -6.21 12.14
CA PHE A 511 17.25 -6.49 11.08
C PHE A 511 17.83 -7.47 10.08
N PRO A 512 17.00 -8.35 9.48
CA PRO A 512 17.45 -9.12 8.34
C PRO A 512 17.81 -8.21 7.16
N GLU A 513 18.49 -8.75 6.15
CA GLU A 513 18.66 -8.07 4.86
C GLU A 513 17.32 -7.98 4.10
N VAL A 514 17.22 -7.07 3.12
CA VAL A 514 16.04 -6.97 2.23
C VAL A 514 15.72 -8.32 1.58
N TYR A 515 16.74 -9.03 1.06
CA TYR A 515 16.56 -10.32 0.38
C TYR A 515 15.78 -11.34 1.24
N GLU A 516 16.12 -11.43 2.52
CA GLU A 516 15.48 -12.33 3.49
C GLU A 516 13.99 -12.03 3.71
N LYS A 517 13.50 -10.85 3.31
CA LYS A 517 12.09 -10.46 3.39
C LYS A 517 11.34 -10.64 2.07
N ILE A 518 12.05 -10.64 0.94
CA ILE A 518 11.44 -10.70 -0.39
C ILE A 518 11.50 -12.09 -1.02
N LYS A 519 12.48 -12.91 -0.62
CA LYS A 519 12.63 -14.27 -1.16
C LYS A 519 11.37 -15.10 -0.92
N ARG A 520 11.07 -15.98 -1.88
CA ARG A 520 9.89 -16.83 -1.87
C ARG A 520 9.69 -17.60 -0.55
N SER A 521 10.75 -18.22 -0.02
CA SER A 521 10.68 -19.00 1.23
C SER A 521 10.38 -18.18 2.49
N ALA A 522 10.49 -16.85 2.43
CA ALA A 522 10.11 -15.97 3.54
C ALA A 522 8.60 -15.63 3.52
N ARG A 523 7.95 -15.86 2.38
CA ARG A 523 6.55 -15.57 2.06
C ARG A 523 5.67 -16.83 1.92
N GLU A 524 6.30 -18.01 1.79
CA GLU A 524 5.70 -19.35 1.85
C GLU A 524 5.64 -19.92 3.27
#